data_AF-A0A915YTT1-F1
#
_entry.id   AF-A0A915YTT1-F1
#
_cell.length_a   1.000
_cell.length_b   1.000
_cell.length_c   1.000
_cell.angle_alpha   90.00
_cell.angle_beta   90.00
_cell.angle_gamma   90.00
#
_symmetry.space_group_name_H-M   'P 1'
#
loop_
_entity.id
_entity.type
_entity.pdbx_description
1 polymer ?
#
loop_
_entity_poly.entity_id
_entity_poly.type
_entity_poly.pdbx_seq_one_letter_code
_entity_poly.pdbx_strand_id
1 'polypeptide(L)'
;MSMKWLFQPSRQVAEQPDQNVKLATPDQFTFTWRVKDYHEIADLYPTGRWFYSDSFAEPNQVQLKGVGLDSSEYLWRMCMYPNGVSPNDNNYLGLFLKAIPTDHERDGNSSGRERTYAFEVYRLESPTSLGSAVAPTPVLLKNEKFSKTRFGFGSDQVFGRRQFLKLSEVYPDPTSKFDLIVRVRITNEENAALLAAALDVPHVEFPLAAQIPRYFDDERFCDVEFTFTCGSRIRAHRIILASQSKYFESLLSGQWVEGRNKTIPIKEIDYEIFRLPI
;
A
#
# COMPACT_ATOMS: atom_id res chain seq x y z
N MET A 1 27.31 15.11 -39.15
CA MET A 1 26.33 14.23 -38.48
C MET A 1 26.75 14.12 -37.03
N SER A 2 25.95 14.68 -36.13
CA SER A 2 26.30 14.93 -34.72
C SER A 2 25.30 14.17 -33.85
N MET A 3 25.77 13.18 -33.10
CA MET A 3 24.99 12.51 -32.05
C MET A 3 25.11 13.35 -30.77
N LYS A 4 24.26 14.35 -30.66
CA LYS A 4 23.84 14.92 -29.37
C LYS A 4 22.63 14.11 -28.94
N TRP A 5 22.72 13.41 -27.81
CA TRP A 5 21.66 13.10 -26.83
C TRP A 5 22.20 12.02 -25.92
N LEU A 6 22.67 12.43 -24.74
CA LEU A 6 22.58 11.74 -23.45
C LEU A 6 23.35 12.63 -22.45
N PHE A 7 22.75 12.87 -21.29
CA PHE A 7 23.25 13.70 -20.18
C PHE A 7 23.02 15.22 -20.31
N GLN A 8 21.79 15.65 -20.02
CA GLN A 8 21.56 16.92 -19.33
C GLN A 8 21.46 16.64 -17.83
N PRO A 9 22.17 17.37 -16.95
CA PRO A 9 21.94 17.32 -15.52
C PRO A 9 20.67 18.10 -15.20
N SER A 10 19.65 17.40 -14.70
CA SER A 10 18.45 18.04 -14.16
C SER A 10 18.83 18.85 -12.91
N ARG A 11 18.70 20.17 -13.08
CA ARG A 11 18.58 21.24 -12.09
C ARG A 11 18.22 20.73 -10.68
N GLN A 12 19.15 20.87 -9.74
CA GLN A 12 18.86 20.74 -8.30
C GLN A 12 17.82 21.81 -7.92
N VAL A 13 16.60 21.37 -7.60
CA VAL A 13 15.65 22.18 -6.84
C VAL A 13 15.98 21.91 -5.37
N ALA A 14 16.32 22.97 -4.65
CA ALA A 14 16.55 22.92 -3.21
C ALA A 14 15.26 22.48 -2.50
N GLU A 15 15.27 21.31 -1.87
CA GLU A 15 14.22 20.91 -0.94
C GLU A 15 14.45 21.64 0.39
N GLN A 16 13.55 22.56 0.73
CA GLN A 16 13.40 23.08 2.08
C GLN A 16 12.72 22.00 2.95
N PRO A 17 13.13 21.82 4.22
CA PRO A 17 12.55 20.82 5.09
C PRO A 17 11.27 21.39 5.72
N ASP A 18 10.13 21.21 5.06
CA ASP A 18 8.83 21.51 5.67
C ASP A 18 8.08 20.24 6.06
N GLN A 19 7.97 20.09 7.37
CA GLN A 19 6.77 19.69 8.10
C GLN A 19 6.29 18.23 7.95
N ASN A 20 6.67 17.46 8.97
CA ASN A 20 5.78 16.51 9.65
C ASN A 20 5.02 15.56 8.71
N VAL A 21 5.77 14.73 7.97
CA VAL A 21 5.23 13.53 7.36
C VAL A 21 4.80 12.61 8.49
N LYS A 22 3.52 12.71 8.88
CA LYS A 22 2.87 11.71 9.71
C LYS A 22 2.87 10.42 8.89
N LEU A 23 3.86 9.57 9.14
CA LEU A 23 4.03 8.26 8.52
C LEU A 23 2.65 7.58 8.49
N ALA A 24 2.15 7.26 7.30
CA ALA A 24 0.87 6.57 7.16
C ALA A 24 0.95 5.30 8.00
N THR A 25 0.12 5.20 9.04
CA THR A 25 0.01 4.02 9.92
C THR A 25 -0.30 2.81 9.05
N PRO A 26 0.67 1.92 8.77
CA PRO A 26 0.54 0.87 7.75
C PRO A 26 -0.54 -0.19 8.08
N ASP A 27 -1.02 -0.16 9.31
CA ASP A 27 -1.94 -1.08 9.97
C ASP A 27 -3.43 -0.74 9.76
N GLN A 28 -3.74 0.29 8.96
CA GLN A 28 -5.10 0.70 8.66
C GLN A 28 -5.43 0.59 7.17
N PHE A 29 -6.33 -0.35 6.84
CA PHE A 29 -6.92 -0.46 5.52
C PHE A 29 -8.10 0.51 5.38
N THR A 30 -8.24 1.14 4.22
CA THR A 30 -9.33 2.08 3.93
C THR A 30 -10.04 1.73 2.64
N PHE A 31 -11.37 1.66 2.68
CA PHE A 31 -12.22 1.51 1.51
C PHE A 31 -13.25 2.63 1.46
N THR A 32 -13.53 3.16 0.27
CA THR A 32 -14.47 4.26 0.05
C THR A 32 -15.54 3.85 -0.94
N TRP A 33 -16.81 4.01 -0.53
CA TRP A 33 -17.98 3.72 -1.33
C TRP A 33 -18.76 5.01 -1.61
N ARG A 34 -18.99 5.30 -2.89
CA ARG A 34 -19.79 6.44 -3.33
C ARG A 34 -21.17 5.97 -3.75
N VAL A 35 -22.18 6.39 -3.01
CA VAL A 35 -23.60 6.24 -3.35
C VAL A 35 -24.01 7.47 -4.14
N LYS A 36 -24.20 7.30 -5.45
CA LYS A 36 -24.62 8.37 -6.34
C LYS A 36 -26.08 8.70 -6.13
N ASP A 37 -26.41 9.98 -6.14
CA ASP A 37 -27.76 10.52 -5.97
C ASP A 37 -28.54 9.79 -4.86
N TYR A 38 -28.23 10.15 -3.62
CA TYR A 38 -28.77 9.46 -2.45
C TYR A 38 -30.32 9.49 -2.40
N HIS A 39 -30.96 10.50 -3.01
CA HIS A 39 -32.42 10.56 -3.11
C HIS A 39 -33.00 9.37 -3.90
N GLU A 40 -32.44 9.09 -5.09
CA GLU A 40 -32.90 7.96 -5.91
C GLU A 40 -32.74 6.62 -5.17
N ILE A 41 -31.64 6.50 -4.42
CA ILE A 41 -31.39 5.31 -3.60
C ILE A 41 -32.37 5.23 -2.42
N ALA A 42 -32.66 6.34 -1.74
CA ALA A 42 -33.65 6.35 -0.67
C ALA A 42 -35.04 5.94 -1.19
N ASP A 43 -35.44 6.38 -2.38
CA ASP A 43 -36.73 6.02 -2.96
C ASP A 43 -36.83 4.52 -3.32
N LEU A 44 -35.73 3.93 -3.80
CA LEU A 44 -35.66 2.51 -4.16
C LEU A 44 -35.65 1.56 -2.95
N TYR A 45 -35.18 2.04 -1.79
CA TYR A 45 -34.98 1.23 -0.60
C TYR A 45 -35.80 1.79 0.59
N PRO A 46 -37.10 1.45 0.68
CA PRO A 46 -37.94 1.87 1.79
C PRO A 46 -37.48 1.25 3.12
N THR A 47 -38.03 1.72 4.24
CA THR A 47 -37.68 1.24 5.58
C THR A 47 -37.65 -0.28 5.69
N GLY A 48 -36.58 -0.81 6.27
CA GLY A 48 -36.33 -2.26 6.39
C GLY A 48 -35.70 -2.90 5.14
N ARG A 49 -35.54 -2.17 4.03
CA ARG A 49 -34.75 -2.61 2.88
C ARG A 49 -33.33 -2.06 2.96
N TRP A 50 -32.40 -2.84 2.45
CA TRP A 50 -30.98 -2.53 2.42
C TRP A 50 -30.35 -2.94 1.10
N PHE A 51 -29.15 -2.42 0.88
CA PHE A 51 -28.27 -2.82 -0.19
C PHE A 51 -26.84 -2.83 0.31
N TYR A 52 -25.98 -3.45 -0.48
CA TYR A 52 -24.60 -3.61 -0.15
C TYR A 52 -23.71 -2.81 -1.09
N SER A 53 -22.52 -2.44 -0.59
CA SER A 53 -21.41 -2.11 -1.48
C SER A 53 -20.95 -3.35 -2.26
N ASP A 54 -20.08 -3.11 -3.24
CA ASP A 54 -19.17 -4.13 -3.75
C ASP A 54 -18.36 -4.74 -2.60
N SER A 55 -17.97 -6.00 -2.77
CA SER A 55 -17.00 -6.62 -1.87
C SER A 55 -15.61 -6.04 -2.11
N PHE A 56 -14.83 -5.89 -1.05
CA PHE A 56 -13.47 -5.37 -1.12
C PHE A 56 -12.53 -6.19 -0.24
N ALA A 57 -11.26 -6.22 -0.66
CA ALA A 57 -10.23 -7.04 -0.05
C ALA A 57 -9.34 -6.18 0.86
N GLU A 58 -9.23 -6.56 2.13
CA GLU A 58 -8.23 -6.07 3.07
C GLU A 58 -6.97 -6.94 2.91
N PRO A 59 -5.84 -6.38 2.47
CA PRO A 59 -4.60 -7.13 2.33
C PRO A 59 -4.14 -7.67 3.68
N ASN A 60 -3.86 -8.97 3.76
CA ASN A 60 -3.30 -9.57 4.97
C ASN A 60 -1.78 -9.35 5.00
N GLN A 61 -1.35 -8.28 5.67
CA GLN A 61 0.04 -7.83 5.62
C GLN A 61 1.04 -8.67 6.45
N VAL A 62 0.59 -9.65 7.22
CA VAL A 62 1.46 -10.45 8.11
C VAL A 62 1.48 -11.90 7.67
N GLN A 63 2.08 -12.14 6.51
CA GLN A 63 2.88 -13.33 6.31
C GLN A 63 4.26 -12.85 5.86
N LEU A 64 5.23 -12.94 6.77
CA LEU A 64 6.64 -12.76 6.46
C LEU A 64 6.97 -13.63 5.25
N LYS A 65 7.36 -12.97 4.15
CA LYS A 65 7.76 -13.59 2.89
C LYS A 65 8.88 -14.60 3.14
N GLY A 66 8.49 -15.85 3.22
CA GLY A 66 9.37 -17.01 3.28
C GLY A 66 8.67 -18.17 2.59
N VAL A 67 8.74 -18.19 1.25
CA VAL A 67 8.39 -19.34 0.40
C VAL A 67 6.90 -19.71 0.41
N GLY A 68 6.09 -18.98 -0.35
CA GLY A 68 4.69 -19.33 -0.64
C GLY A 68 3.86 -18.07 -0.93
N LEU A 69 3.21 -18.01 -2.09
CA LEU A 69 2.50 -16.83 -2.59
C LEU A 69 1.00 -16.88 -2.23
N ASP A 70 0.65 -17.20 -0.99
CA ASP A 70 -0.76 -17.22 -0.57
C ASP A 70 -1.10 -15.91 0.13
N SER A 71 -1.30 -14.86 -0.68
CA SER A 71 -1.94 -13.63 -0.22
C SER A 71 -3.41 -13.92 0.08
N SER A 72 -3.69 -14.48 1.26
CA SER A 72 -5.04 -14.65 1.79
C SER A 72 -5.59 -13.26 2.15
N GLU A 73 -6.22 -12.60 1.18
CA GLU A 73 -6.90 -11.32 1.43
C GLU A 73 -8.20 -11.54 2.20
N TYR A 74 -8.51 -10.67 3.15
CA TYR A 74 -9.77 -10.73 3.89
C TYR A 74 -10.86 -9.98 3.14
N LEU A 75 -11.98 -10.64 2.85
CA LEU A 75 -13.08 -10.04 2.09
C LEU A 75 -14.13 -9.39 3.00
N TRP A 76 -14.54 -8.18 2.65
CA TRP A 76 -15.48 -7.36 3.40
C TRP A 76 -16.53 -6.74 2.49
N ARG A 77 -17.66 -6.31 3.06
CA ARG A 77 -18.63 -5.43 2.37
C ARG A 77 -19.38 -4.55 3.37
N MET A 78 -19.82 -3.39 2.92
CA MET A 78 -20.72 -2.52 3.69
C MET A 78 -22.17 -2.81 3.35
N CYS A 79 -23.06 -2.58 4.31
CA CYS A 79 -24.51 -2.71 4.21
C CYS A 79 -25.16 -1.41 4.68
N MET A 80 -26.07 -0.85 3.88
CA MET A 80 -26.78 0.38 4.18
C MET A 80 -28.29 0.17 4.14
N TYR A 81 -28.97 0.70 5.15
CA TYR A 81 -30.42 0.86 5.19
C TYR A 81 -30.72 2.36 5.05
N PRO A 82 -31.07 2.86 3.85
CA PRO A 82 -31.27 4.29 3.63
C PRO A 82 -32.34 4.89 4.52
N ASN A 83 -33.49 4.23 4.66
CA ASN A 83 -34.64 4.73 5.41
C ASN A 83 -34.88 3.97 6.72
N GLY A 84 -33.80 3.55 7.37
CA GLY A 84 -33.86 2.84 8.65
C GLY A 84 -34.06 1.34 8.55
N VAL A 85 -33.62 0.64 9.60
CA VAL A 85 -33.64 -0.83 9.67
C VAL A 85 -35.03 -1.37 10.04
N SER A 86 -35.83 -0.60 10.77
CA SER A 86 -37.22 -0.91 11.11
C SER A 86 -38.04 0.38 11.20
N PRO A 87 -39.37 0.30 11.36
CA PRO A 87 -40.21 1.50 11.50
C PRO A 87 -39.78 2.43 12.64
N ASN A 88 -39.19 1.90 13.72
CA ASN A 88 -38.67 2.70 14.84
C ASN A 88 -37.38 3.47 14.48
N ASP A 89 -36.73 3.10 13.39
CA ASP A 89 -35.47 3.68 12.92
C ASP A 89 -35.68 4.52 11.65
N ASN A 90 -36.92 4.79 11.22
CA ASN A 90 -37.25 5.38 9.92
C ASN A 90 -36.65 6.77 9.65
N ASN A 91 -36.24 7.49 10.71
CA ASN A 91 -35.59 8.80 10.61
C ASN A 91 -34.06 8.71 10.59
N TYR A 92 -33.51 7.50 10.49
CA TYR A 92 -32.07 7.26 10.52
C TYR A 92 -31.62 6.39 9.35
N LEU A 93 -30.45 6.71 8.83
CA LEU A 93 -29.65 5.80 8.01
C LEU A 93 -29.00 4.76 8.93
N GLY A 94 -29.17 3.49 8.59
CA GLY A 94 -28.46 2.37 9.21
C GLY A 94 -27.22 1.99 8.40
N LEU A 95 -26.08 1.78 9.05
CA LEU A 95 -24.81 1.46 8.38
C LEU A 95 -24.06 0.36 9.13
N PHE A 96 -23.62 -0.64 8.38
CA PHE A 96 -22.98 -1.84 8.92
C PHE A 96 -21.85 -2.35 8.03
N LEU A 97 -20.91 -3.07 8.64
CA LEU A 97 -19.84 -3.81 8.01
C LEU A 97 -20.10 -5.31 8.16
N LYS A 98 -19.77 -6.09 7.13
CA LYS A 98 -19.88 -7.54 7.11
C LYS A 98 -18.58 -8.17 6.62
N ALA A 99 -18.14 -9.22 7.32
CA ALA A 99 -17.07 -10.09 6.86
C ALA A 99 -17.64 -11.15 5.90
N ILE A 100 -16.95 -11.39 4.80
CA ILE A 100 -17.27 -12.45 3.84
C ILE A 100 -16.21 -13.54 4.01
N PRO A 101 -16.59 -14.79 4.33
CA PRO A 101 -15.62 -15.87 4.51
C PRO A 101 -14.92 -16.19 3.19
N THR A 102 -13.59 -16.19 3.23
CA THR A 102 -12.73 -16.65 2.13
C THR A 102 -12.72 -18.17 2.05
N ASP A 103 -12.23 -18.74 0.95
CA ASP A 103 -12.12 -20.19 0.80
C ASP A 103 -11.20 -20.79 1.87
N HIS A 104 -10.05 -20.15 2.12
CA HIS A 104 -9.12 -20.54 3.19
C HIS A 104 -9.78 -20.58 4.58
N GLU A 105 -10.67 -19.64 4.90
CA GLU A 105 -11.33 -19.60 6.21
C GLU A 105 -12.44 -20.63 6.35
N ARG A 106 -13.07 -21.02 5.23
CA ARG A 106 -14.04 -22.12 5.19
C ARG A 106 -13.34 -23.45 5.41
N ASP A 107 -12.21 -23.66 4.74
CA ASP A 107 -11.43 -24.89 4.82
C ASP A 107 -10.75 -25.04 6.20
N GLY A 108 -10.27 -23.93 6.77
CA GLY A 108 -9.63 -23.89 8.08
C GLY A 108 -10.60 -23.92 9.28
N ASN A 109 -11.91 -24.05 9.04
CA ASN A 109 -12.95 -24.02 10.07
C ASN A 109 -12.88 -22.77 10.99
N SER A 110 -12.53 -21.62 10.40
CA SER A 110 -12.54 -20.34 11.13
C SER A 110 -13.98 -19.85 11.30
N SER A 111 -14.34 -19.42 12.51
CA SER A 111 -15.69 -18.95 12.84
C SER A 111 -15.88 -17.43 12.71
N GLY A 112 -14.80 -16.68 12.45
CA GLY A 112 -14.85 -15.23 12.30
C GLY A 112 -13.50 -14.52 12.39
N ARG A 113 -13.52 -13.19 12.29
CA ARG A 113 -12.35 -12.30 12.37
C ARG A 113 -12.53 -11.25 13.46
N GLU A 114 -11.45 -10.80 14.06
CA GLU A 114 -11.49 -9.66 14.99
C GLU A 114 -10.86 -8.42 14.36
N ARG A 115 -11.63 -7.33 14.30
CA ARG A 115 -11.16 -6.05 13.80
C ARG A 115 -11.73 -4.89 14.61
N THR A 116 -10.97 -3.81 14.67
CA THR A 116 -11.47 -2.48 15.03
C THR A 116 -11.73 -1.72 13.74
N TYR A 117 -12.79 -0.92 13.70
CA TYR A 117 -13.15 -0.19 12.48
C TYR A 117 -13.81 1.15 12.78
N ALA A 118 -13.83 2.03 11.79
CA ALA A 118 -14.52 3.31 11.86
C ALA A 118 -15.25 3.59 10.54
N PHE A 119 -16.39 4.25 10.64
CA PHE A 119 -17.11 4.79 9.49
C PHE A 119 -17.00 6.31 9.47
N GLU A 120 -16.73 6.85 8.28
CA GLU A 120 -16.81 8.27 7.98
C GLU A 120 -17.77 8.47 6.82
N VAL A 121 -18.78 9.30 7.03
CA VAL A 121 -19.80 9.60 6.02
C VAL A 121 -19.69 11.05 5.62
N TYR A 122 -19.51 11.29 4.33
CA TYR A 122 -19.43 12.60 3.73
C TYR A 122 -20.59 12.82 2.76
N ARG A 123 -21.05 14.06 2.67
CA ARG A 123 -21.93 14.54 1.62
C ARG A 123 -21.11 15.24 0.56
N LEU A 124 -21.33 14.92 -0.70
CA LEU A 124 -20.74 15.64 -1.83
C LEU A 124 -21.87 16.22 -2.69
N GLU A 125 -21.99 17.54 -2.70
CA GLU A 125 -23.00 18.21 -3.51
C GLU A 125 -22.70 18.06 -5.00
N SER A 126 -23.75 17.85 -5.80
CA SER A 126 -23.59 17.83 -7.25
C SER A 126 -23.20 19.24 -7.72
N PRO A 127 -22.25 19.38 -8.65
CA PRO A 127 -21.90 20.70 -9.19
C PRO A 127 -23.15 21.31 -9.82
N THR A 128 -23.65 22.40 -9.25
CA THR A 128 -24.76 23.16 -9.82
C THR A 128 -24.34 23.67 -11.19
N SER A 129 -25.21 23.55 -12.18
CA SER A 129 -24.96 23.83 -13.60
C SER A 129 -24.62 25.29 -13.94
N LEU A 130 -24.34 26.16 -12.97
CA LEU A 130 -23.92 27.54 -13.18
C LEU A 130 -22.67 27.91 -12.36
N GLY A 131 -21.51 27.91 -13.03
CA GLY A 131 -20.54 29.00 -12.94
C GLY A 131 -19.51 29.04 -11.80
N SER A 132 -19.56 28.18 -10.79
CA SER A 132 -18.50 28.17 -9.76
C SER A 132 -17.37 27.22 -10.12
N ALA A 133 -16.18 27.75 -10.42
CA ALA A 133 -14.97 26.99 -10.73
C ALA A 133 -14.37 26.25 -9.52
N VAL A 134 -15.09 26.18 -8.40
CA VAL A 134 -14.65 25.53 -7.17
C VAL A 134 -15.11 24.07 -7.22
N ALA A 135 -14.15 23.14 -7.20
CA ALA A 135 -14.45 21.71 -7.11
C ALA A 135 -15.33 21.45 -5.87
N PRO A 136 -16.41 20.66 -6.00
CA PRO A 136 -17.30 20.38 -4.88
C PRO A 136 -16.51 19.68 -3.78
N THR A 137 -16.53 20.27 -2.58
CA THR A 137 -15.76 19.78 -1.42
C THR A 137 -16.65 18.88 -0.57
N PRO A 138 -16.26 17.62 -0.28
CA PRO A 138 -17.03 16.74 0.58
C PRO A 138 -17.17 17.31 2.01
N VAL A 139 -18.40 17.37 2.51
CA VAL A 139 -18.73 17.80 3.89
C VAL A 139 -18.82 16.55 4.77
N LEU A 140 -18.02 16.47 5.84
CA LEU A 140 -18.12 15.38 6.81
C LEU A 140 -19.42 15.51 7.60
N LEU A 141 -20.29 14.50 7.51
CA LEU A 141 -21.53 14.42 8.30
C LEU A 141 -21.29 13.70 9.62
N LYS A 142 -20.57 12.57 9.58
CA LYS A 142 -20.32 11.77 10.78
C LYS A 142 -19.03 10.97 10.67
N ASN A 143 -18.32 10.89 11.79
CA ASN A 143 -17.19 9.97 12.00
C ASN A 143 -17.46 9.19 13.28
N GLU A 144 -17.47 7.87 13.20
CA GLU A 144 -17.71 7.01 14.35
C GLU A 144 -16.78 5.79 14.34
N LYS A 145 -16.07 5.60 15.45
CA LYS A 145 -15.20 4.46 15.71
C LYS A 145 -15.94 3.41 16.54
N PHE A 146 -15.75 2.15 16.16
CA PHE A 146 -16.27 0.99 16.86
C PHE A 146 -15.13 0.28 17.58
N SER A 147 -15.39 -0.28 18.75
CA SER A 147 -14.44 -1.10 19.49
C SER A 147 -14.12 -2.40 18.74
N LYS A 148 -13.08 -3.10 19.20
CA LYS A 148 -12.72 -4.44 18.72
C LYS A 148 -13.97 -5.32 18.68
N THR A 149 -14.27 -5.82 17.49
CA THR A 149 -15.50 -6.57 17.19
C THR A 149 -15.12 -7.89 16.55
N ARG A 150 -15.75 -8.98 17.01
CA ARG A 150 -15.65 -10.29 16.38
C ARG A 150 -16.72 -10.45 15.32
N PHE A 151 -16.31 -10.41 14.06
CA PHE A 151 -17.14 -10.60 12.87
C PHE A 151 -17.26 -12.08 12.56
N GLY A 152 -18.39 -12.70 12.88
CA GLY A 152 -18.66 -14.06 12.43
C GLY A 152 -19.21 -14.10 11.00
N PHE A 153 -19.25 -15.31 10.43
CA PHE A 153 -19.61 -15.54 9.03
C PHE A 153 -21.10 -15.91 8.81
N GLY A 154 -21.94 -15.73 9.84
CA GLY A 154 -23.37 -15.94 9.73
C GLY A 154 -24.03 -15.07 8.66
N SER A 155 -25.11 -15.57 8.04
CA SER A 155 -25.80 -14.86 6.96
C SER A 155 -26.38 -13.51 7.41
N ASP A 156 -26.80 -13.40 8.66
CA ASP A 156 -27.39 -12.24 9.33
C ASP A 156 -26.37 -11.38 10.09
N GLN A 157 -25.12 -11.81 10.20
CA GLN A 157 -24.11 -11.10 10.98
C GLN A 157 -23.60 -9.86 10.25
N VAL A 158 -24.04 -8.70 10.72
CA VAL A 158 -23.62 -7.38 10.29
C VAL A 158 -23.37 -6.52 11.54
N PHE A 159 -22.33 -5.69 11.51
CA PHE A 159 -21.87 -4.95 12.68
C PHE A 159 -21.81 -3.46 12.38
N GLY A 160 -22.43 -2.63 13.21
CA GLY A 160 -22.56 -1.20 12.99
C GLY A 160 -23.69 -0.61 13.81
N ARG A 161 -24.37 0.41 13.30
CA ARG A 161 -25.52 1.03 13.98
C ARG A 161 -26.75 1.07 13.11
N ARG A 162 -27.88 0.71 13.73
CA ARG A 162 -29.23 0.89 13.18
C ARG A 162 -29.60 2.36 13.02
N GLN A 163 -29.22 3.17 14.02
CA GLN A 163 -29.41 4.62 14.04
C GLN A 163 -28.06 5.31 13.86
N PHE A 164 -27.41 5.10 12.71
CA PHE A 164 -26.06 5.62 12.47
C PHE A 164 -26.09 7.12 12.23
N LEU A 165 -26.91 7.62 11.31
CA LEU A 165 -26.95 9.05 10.97
C LEU A 165 -28.41 9.50 10.79
N LYS A 166 -28.81 10.61 11.41
CA LYS A 166 -30.17 11.14 11.23
C LYS A 166 -30.35 11.61 9.81
N LEU A 167 -31.48 11.28 9.19
CA LEU A 167 -31.77 11.68 7.82
C LEU A 167 -31.86 13.19 7.65
N SER A 168 -32.33 13.91 8.68
CA SER A 168 -32.32 15.38 8.69
C SER A 168 -30.91 16.00 8.60
N GLU A 169 -29.86 15.26 8.93
CA GLU A 169 -28.47 15.70 8.80
C GLU A 169 -27.88 15.31 7.42
N VAL A 170 -28.46 14.28 6.78
CA VAL A 170 -28.06 13.83 5.44
C VAL A 170 -28.55 14.80 4.38
N TYR A 171 -29.84 15.17 4.44
CA TYR A 171 -30.50 16.03 3.46
C TYR A 171 -30.22 17.51 3.75
N PRO A 172 -29.49 18.25 2.89
CA PRO A 172 -29.38 19.70 3.01
C PRO A 172 -30.71 20.38 2.69
N ASP A 173 -31.37 19.94 1.62
CA ASP A 173 -32.72 20.33 1.22
C ASP A 173 -33.43 19.15 0.52
N PRO A 174 -34.78 19.05 0.56
CA PRO A 174 -35.56 17.96 -0.04
C PRO A 174 -35.38 17.73 -1.56
N THR A 175 -34.85 18.71 -2.28
CA THR A 175 -34.73 18.76 -3.75
C THR A 175 -33.28 18.76 -4.25
N SER A 176 -32.32 18.93 -3.34
CA SER A 176 -30.90 18.94 -3.68
C SER A 176 -30.38 17.57 -4.10
N LYS A 177 -29.68 17.49 -5.23
CA LYS A 177 -28.96 16.26 -5.62
C LYS A 177 -27.59 16.22 -4.98
N PHE A 178 -27.29 15.16 -4.25
CA PHE A 178 -25.98 14.93 -3.66
C PHE A 178 -25.63 13.45 -3.64
N ASP A 179 -24.32 13.20 -3.59
CA ASP A 179 -23.78 11.88 -3.38
C ASP A 179 -23.42 11.69 -1.91
N LEU A 180 -23.60 10.47 -1.42
CA LEU A 180 -23.13 10.06 -0.11
C LEU A 180 -21.83 9.26 -0.28
N ILE A 181 -20.77 9.68 0.36
CA ILE A 181 -19.49 8.97 0.36
C ILE A 181 -19.33 8.32 1.73
N VAL A 182 -19.31 6.99 1.77
CA VAL A 182 -19.09 6.21 2.97
C VAL A 182 -17.70 5.61 2.92
N ARG A 183 -16.86 6.00 3.87
CA ARG A 183 -15.51 5.46 4.03
C ARG A 183 -15.45 4.58 5.27
N VAL A 184 -14.91 3.38 5.11
CA VAL A 184 -14.60 2.48 6.22
C VAL A 184 -13.09 2.40 6.38
N ARG A 185 -12.65 2.52 7.63
CA ARG A 185 -11.27 2.23 8.02
C ARG A 185 -11.28 1.00 8.89
N ILE A 186 -10.50 -0.01 8.51
CA ILE A 186 -10.35 -1.28 9.22
C ILE A 186 -8.93 -1.35 9.75
N THR A 187 -8.78 -1.65 11.03
CA THR A 187 -7.49 -1.76 11.71
C THR A 187 -7.33 -3.18 12.24
N ASN A 188 -6.22 -3.81 11.89
CA ASN A 188 -5.79 -5.05 12.50
C ASN A 188 -4.81 -4.75 13.64
N GLU A 189 -5.31 -4.79 14.86
CA GLU A 189 -4.53 -4.47 16.07
C GLU A 189 -3.36 -5.43 16.30
N GLU A 190 -3.45 -6.68 15.85
CA GLU A 190 -2.35 -7.65 15.95
C GLU A 190 -1.20 -7.25 15.02
N ASN A 191 -1.52 -6.87 13.77
CA ASN A 191 -0.53 -6.36 12.83
C ASN A 191 0.07 -5.04 13.31
N ALA A 192 -0.76 -4.16 13.89
CA ALA A 192 -0.31 -2.89 14.46
C ALA A 192 0.71 -3.13 15.61
N ALA A 193 0.41 -4.08 16.51
CA ALA A 193 1.29 -4.44 17.61
C ALA A 193 2.60 -5.07 17.13
N LEU A 194 2.54 -5.97 16.14
CA LEU A 194 3.74 -6.60 15.55
C LEU A 194 4.63 -5.57 14.84
N LEU A 195 4.05 -4.63 14.09
CA LEU A 195 4.80 -3.57 13.45
C LEU A 195 5.42 -2.62 14.48
N ALA A 196 4.67 -2.23 15.51
CA ALA A 196 5.18 -1.43 16.61
C ALA A 196 6.37 -2.12 17.30
N ALA A 197 6.27 -3.43 17.54
CA ALA A 197 7.37 -4.21 18.09
C ALA A 197 8.57 -4.31 17.13
N ALA A 198 8.35 -4.45 15.82
CA ALA A 198 9.42 -4.50 14.82
C ALA A 198 10.17 -3.16 14.68
N LEU A 199 9.48 -2.03 14.84
CA LEU A 199 10.07 -0.69 14.82
C LEU A 199 10.86 -0.35 16.11
N ASP A 200 10.55 -1.01 17.22
CA ASP A 200 11.25 -0.83 18.50
C ASP A 200 12.54 -1.67 18.60
N VAL A 201 12.79 -2.57 17.64
CA VAL A 201 14.10 -3.21 17.50
C VAL A 201 15.04 -2.17 16.88
N PRO A 202 16.17 -1.80 17.54
CA PRO A 202 17.16 -0.93 16.93
C PRO A 202 17.67 -1.61 15.67
N HIS A 203 17.16 -1.13 14.52
CA HIS A 203 17.59 -1.59 13.23
C HIS A 203 19.04 -1.12 13.08
N VAL A 204 19.99 -2.00 13.36
CA VAL A 204 21.36 -1.80 12.91
C VAL A 204 21.28 -1.93 11.39
N GLU A 205 21.04 -0.82 10.70
CA GLU A 205 21.33 -0.75 9.28
C GLU A 205 22.77 -1.24 9.14
N PHE A 206 22.95 -2.40 8.52
CA PHE A 206 24.27 -2.84 8.10
C PHE A 206 24.50 -2.09 6.79
N PRO A 207 25.28 -0.99 6.76
CA PRO A 207 25.33 -0.12 5.61
C PRO A 207 26.32 -0.74 4.61
N LEU A 208 26.00 -1.93 4.11
CA LEU A 208 26.85 -2.74 3.25
C LEU A 208 27.35 -1.92 2.06
N ALA A 209 26.45 -1.14 1.45
CA ALA A 209 26.77 -0.22 0.36
C ALA A 209 27.82 0.83 0.73
N ALA A 210 27.83 1.34 1.98
CA ALA A 210 28.83 2.29 2.45
C ALA A 210 30.16 1.61 2.82
N GLN A 211 30.14 0.30 3.10
CA GLN A 211 31.34 -0.46 3.45
C GLN A 211 32.06 -1.04 2.23
N ILE A 212 31.31 -1.43 1.17
CA ILE A 212 31.84 -2.02 -0.06
C ILE A 212 32.99 -1.20 -0.70
N PRO A 213 32.92 0.14 -0.81
CA PRO A 213 33.99 0.94 -1.43
C PRO A 213 35.36 0.76 -0.76
N ARG A 214 35.41 0.39 0.53
CA ARG A 214 36.67 0.14 1.25
C ARG A 214 37.39 -1.13 0.79
N TYR A 215 36.70 -2.01 0.07
CA TYR A 215 37.27 -3.24 -0.48
C TYR A 215 37.68 -3.10 -1.95
N PHE A 216 37.47 -1.95 -2.59
CA PHE A 216 37.92 -1.73 -3.96
C PHE A 216 39.45 -1.66 -4.03
N ASP A 217 40.05 -2.49 -4.89
CA ASP A 217 41.51 -2.62 -5.06
C ASP A 217 42.27 -3.03 -3.78
N ASP A 218 41.54 -3.60 -2.81
CA ASP A 218 42.08 -4.13 -1.56
C ASP A 218 42.51 -5.59 -1.74
N GLU A 219 43.65 -5.99 -1.14
CA GLU A 219 44.17 -7.35 -1.28
C GLU A 219 43.40 -8.38 -0.43
N ARG A 220 42.63 -7.93 0.56
CA ARG A 220 41.92 -8.82 1.47
C ARG A 220 40.71 -9.40 0.76
N PHE A 221 40.59 -10.73 0.84
CA PHE A 221 39.47 -11.50 0.30
C PHE A 221 39.27 -11.38 -1.23
N CYS A 222 40.20 -10.76 -1.96
CA CYS A 222 40.09 -10.68 -3.42
C CYS A 222 40.21 -12.07 -4.04
N ASP A 223 39.34 -12.37 -4.99
CA ASP A 223 39.24 -13.65 -5.68
C ASP A 223 39.33 -13.49 -7.21
N VAL A 224 39.54 -12.25 -7.69
CA VAL A 224 39.83 -11.91 -9.08
C VAL A 224 40.74 -10.69 -9.18
N GLU A 225 41.63 -10.70 -10.17
CA GLU A 225 42.52 -9.60 -10.55
C GLU A 225 42.36 -9.29 -12.04
N PHE A 226 42.21 -8.01 -12.39
CA PHE A 226 42.22 -7.54 -13.77
C PHE A 226 43.60 -6.97 -14.12
N THR A 227 44.14 -7.34 -15.28
CA THR A 227 45.44 -6.88 -15.76
C THR A 227 45.28 -6.09 -17.06
N PHE A 228 46.04 -5.01 -17.21
CA PHE A 228 45.92 -4.08 -18.34
C PHE A 228 47.21 -4.06 -19.17
N THR A 229 47.10 -3.68 -20.43
CA THR A 229 48.24 -3.60 -21.38
C THR A 229 49.34 -2.62 -20.94
N CYS A 230 48.98 -1.60 -20.15
CA CYS A 230 49.91 -0.66 -19.53
C CYS A 230 50.67 -1.22 -18.31
N GLY A 231 50.40 -2.47 -17.91
CA GLY A 231 51.01 -3.11 -16.75
C GLY A 231 50.27 -2.89 -15.43
N SER A 232 49.27 -2.00 -15.40
CA SER A 232 48.42 -1.78 -14.23
C SER A 232 47.55 -3.00 -13.88
N ARG A 233 47.11 -3.05 -12.62
CA ARG A 233 46.27 -4.12 -12.08
C ARG A 233 45.18 -3.58 -11.17
N ILE A 234 44.06 -4.30 -11.08
CA ILE A 234 42.97 -4.01 -10.14
C ILE A 234 42.54 -5.31 -9.48
N ARG A 235 42.54 -5.34 -8.14
CA ARG A 235 41.98 -6.47 -7.37
C ARG A 235 40.52 -6.21 -7.03
N ALA A 236 39.71 -7.25 -7.11
CA ALA A 236 38.28 -7.15 -6.88
C ALA A 236 37.69 -8.44 -6.32
N HIS A 237 36.39 -8.37 -6.05
CA HIS A 237 35.61 -9.45 -5.46
C HIS A 237 34.50 -9.85 -6.42
N ARG A 238 34.51 -11.12 -6.84
CA ARG A 238 33.60 -11.64 -7.87
C ARG A 238 32.14 -11.46 -7.48
N ILE A 239 31.80 -11.69 -6.21
CA ILE A 239 30.43 -11.54 -5.70
C ILE A 239 29.95 -10.09 -5.76
N ILE A 240 30.84 -9.12 -5.46
CA ILE A 240 30.50 -7.70 -5.51
C ILE A 240 30.23 -7.29 -6.96
N LEU A 241 31.14 -7.66 -7.89
CA LEU A 241 30.99 -7.34 -9.31
C LEU A 241 29.75 -8.00 -9.95
N ALA A 242 29.53 -9.29 -9.67
CA ALA A 242 28.37 -10.02 -10.16
C ALA A 242 27.05 -9.43 -9.63
N SER A 243 27.03 -9.01 -8.36
CA SER A 243 25.83 -8.38 -7.77
C SER A 243 25.45 -7.05 -8.40
N GLN A 244 26.42 -6.33 -8.98
CA GLN A 244 26.23 -4.98 -9.54
C GLN A 244 26.18 -4.96 -11.08
N SER A 245 26.53 -6.07 -11.75
CA SER A 245 26.65 -6.11 -13.21
C SER A 245 26.40 -7.50 -13.76
N LYS A 246 25.38 -7.63 -14.61
CA LYS A 246 25.08 -8.86 -15.37
C LYS A 246 26.23 -9.29 -16.28
N TYR A 247 27.03 -8.33 -16.76
CA TYR A 247 28.22 -8.63 -17.55
C TYR A 247 29.25 -9.39 -16.70
N PHE A 248 29.57 -8.88 -15.50
CA PHE A 248 30.50 -9.56 -14.61
C PHE A 248 29.92 -10.84 -14.02
N GLU A 249 28.62 -10.91 -13.74
CA GLU A 249 27.95 -12.15 -13.36
C GLU A 249 28.16 -13.23 -14.42
N SER A 250 27.94 -12.90 -15.69
CA SER A 250 28.14 -13.84 -16.80
C SER A 250 29.61 -14.22 -16.99
N LEU A 251 30.52 -13.24 -17.02
CA LEU A 251 31.97 -13.43 -17.17
C LEU A 251 32.56 -14.30 -16.05
N LEU A 252 32.10 -14.09 -14.82
CA LEU A 252 32.63 -14.71 -13.60
C LEU A 252 31.78 -15.93 -13.13
N SER A 253 30.76 -16.33 -13.87
CA SER A 253 29.94 -17.53 -13.55
C SER A 253 30.70 -18.87 -13.71
N GLY A 254 31.91 -18.84 -14.27
CA GLY A 254 32.74 -20.05 -14.47
C GLY A 254 32.35 -20.91 -15.69
N GLN A 255 31.36 -20.46 -16.46
CA GLN A 255 30.98 -21.06 -17.75
C GLN A 255 32.00 -20.76 -18.87
N TRP A 256 32.86 -19.76 -18.66
CA TRP A 256 33.90 -19.32 -19.59
C TRP A 256 35.29 -19.60 -19.00
N VAL A 257 36.32 -19.72 -19.85
CA VAL A 257 37.71 -20.01 -19.42
C VAL A 257 38.21 -18.92 -18.47
N GLU A 258 37.88 -17.67 -18.79
CA GLU A 258 38.16 -16.46 -18.01
C GLU A 258 37.50 -16.51 -16.64
N GLY A 259 36.29 -17.06 -16.57
CA GLY A 259 35.57 -17.25 -15.32
C GLY A 259 36.28 -18.21 -14.36
N ARG A 260 37.14 -19.11 -14.84
CA ARG A 260 37.92 -20.01 -13.95
C ARG A 260 39.27 -19.44 -13.56
N ASN A 261 39.73 -18.39 -14.24
CA ASN A 261 41.01 -17.76 -13.97
C ASN A 261 40.89 -16.74 -12.85
N LYS A 262 41.93 -16.69 -12.01
CA LYS A 262 42.09 -15.64 -10.99
C LYS A 262 42.54 -14.31 -11.60
N THR A 263 43.12 -14.34 -12.79
CA THR A 263 43.63 -13.15 -13.48
C THR A 263 42.97 -13.04 -14.85
N ILE A 264 42.32 -11.91 -15.11
CA ILE A 264 41.59 -11.64 -16.35
C ILE A 264 42.26 -10.46 -17.08
N PRO A 265 42.78 -10.66 -18.29
CA PRO A 265 43.38 -9.57 -19.07
C PRO A 265 42.30 -8.71 -19.73
N ILE A 266 42.35 -7.39 -19.50
CA ILE A 266 41.52 -6.38 -20.15
C ILE A 266 42.36 -5.69 -21.23
N LYS A 267 41.95 -5.86 -22.49
CA LYS A 267 42.71 -5.40 -23.67
C LYS A 267 42.13 -4.17 -24.36
N GLU A 268 40.82 -3.96 -24.24
CA GLU A 268 40.07 -2.99 -25.05
C GLU A 268 39.69 -1.72 -24.29
N ILE A 269 39.92 -1.68 -22.97
CA ILE A 269 39.54 -0.57 -22.11
C ILE A 269 40.77 -0.09 -21.37
N ASP A 270 41.02 1.22 -21.41
CA ASP A 270 42.09 1.86 -20.66
C ASP A 270 41.85 1.75 -19.15
N TYR A 271 42.94 1.57 -18.41
CA TYR A 271 42.91 1.45 -16.95
C TYR A 271 42.13 2.57 -16.25
N GLU A 272 42.36 3.82 -16.68
CA GLU A 272 41.69 5.00 -16.09
C GLU A 272 40.18 4.98 -16.30
N ILE A 273 39.71 4.45 -17.43
CA ILE A 273 38.28 4.33 -17.73
C ILE A 273 37.67 3.18 -16.91
N PHE A 274 38.37 2.06 -16.81
CA PHE A 274 37.90 0.89 -16.06
C PHE A 274 37.82 1.14 -14.55
N ARG A 275 38.66 2.02 -14.01
CA ARG A 275 38.72 2.35 -12.57
C ARG A 275 37.59 3.30 -12.12
N LEU A 276 36.85 3.92 -13.04
CA LEU A 276 35.78 4.83 -12.67
C LEU A 276 34.66 4.09 -11.92
N PRO A 277 34.09 4.68 -10.85
CA PRO A 277 32.96 4.08 -10.13
C PRO A 277 31.75 3.96 -11.08
N ILE A 278 31.09 2.81 -11.01
CA ILE A 278 29.80 2.53 -11.66
C ILE A 278 28.68 3.16 -10.83
#